data_AF-A0A091FEF9-F1
#
_entry.id   AF-A0A091FEF9-F1
#
_cell.length_a   1.000
_cell.length_b   1.000
_cell.length_c   1.000
_cell.angle_alpha   90.00
_cell.angle_beta   90.00
_cell.angle_gamma   90.00
#
_symmetry.space_group_name_H-M   'P 1'
#
loop_
_entity.id
_entity.type
_entity.pdbx_description
1 polymer ?
#
loop_
_entity_poly.entity_id
_entity_poly.type
_entity_poly.pdbx_seq_one_letter_code
_entity_poly.pdbx_strand_id
1 'polypeptide(L)' 'MNDGVHSSARKITYNYKFIFQNGEEREFNIELDSVTLNLTQTKNKARPEWTKLGCFKCPNCTLNDQLSPERSECGL' A
#
# COMPACT_ATOMS: atom_id res chain seq x y z
N MET A 1 -35.08 1.41 8.34
CA MET A 1 -35.39 0.77 7.05
C MET A 1 -34.35 1.21 6.03
N ASN A 2 -33.72 0.20 5.43
CA ASN A 2 -33.06 0.11 4.13
C ASN A 2 -32.01 1.16 3.74
N ASP A 3 -30.77 0.78 4.03
CA ASP A 3 -29.70 0.59 3.04
C ASP A 3 -29.54 1.73 2.03
N GLY A 4 -28.62 2.63 2.39
CA GLY A 4 -27.90 3.44 1.43
C GLY A 4 -27.25 2.52 0.41
N VAL A 5 -27.98 2.27 -0.67
CA VAL A 5 -27.49 1.64 -1.88
C VAL A 5 -26.36 2.52 -2.39
N HIS A 6 -25.13 2.19 -2.00
CA HIS A 6 -23.92 2.60 -2.70
C HIS A 6 -23.95 1.91 -4.07
N SER A 7 -24.78 2.49 -4.93
CA SER A 7 -24.98 2.12 -6.33
C SER A 7 -23.63 2.15 -7.01
N SER A 8 -23.11 0.98 -7.35
CA SER A 8 -21.90 0.76 -8.16
C SER A 8 -20.71 1.65 -7.77
N ALA A 9 -19.84 1.14 -6.88
CA ALA A 9 -18.56 1.77 -6.56
C ALA A 9 -17.77 2.02 -7.86
N ARG A 10 -17.90 3.20 -8.43
CA ARG A 10 -17.06 3.62 -9.55
C ARG A 10 -15.67 3.75 -8.94
N LYS A 11 -14.71 3.04 -9.51
CA LYS A 11 -13.32 3.19 -9.14
C LYS A 11 -12.69 4.19 -10.09
N ILE A 12 -11.87 5.08 -9.56
CA ILE A 12 -11.01 5.93 -10.38
C ILE A 12 -9.64 5.28 -10.40
N THR A 13 -9.15 4.94 -11.59
CA THR A 13 -7.85 4.31 -11.76
C THR A 13 -6.92 5.26 -12.49
N TYR A 14 -5.78 5.57 -11.87
CA TYR A 14 -4.68 6.29 -12.50
C TYR A 14 -3.52 5.34 -12.74
N ASN A 15 -3.06 5.26 -13.98
CA ASN A 15 -1.90 4.45 -14.34
C ASN A 15 -0.75 5.41 -14.70
N TYR A 16 0.30 5.38 -13.90
CA TYR A 16 1.51 6.17 -14.14
C TYR A 16 2.62 5.26 -14.63
N LYS A 17 3.23 5.63 -15.76
CA LYS A 17 4.43 4.97 -16.27
C LYS A 17 5.59 5.95 -16.20
N PHE A 18 6.61 5.60 -15.42
CA PHE A 18 7.86 6.34 -15.31
C PHE A 18 8.92 5.65 -16.14
N ILE A 19 9.60 6.42 -17.00
CA ILE A 19 10.73 5.96 -17.79
C ILE A 19 11.96 6.72 -17.28
N PHE A 20 12.92 5.99 -16.73
CA PHE A 20 14.14 6.56 -16.18
C PHE A 20 15.20 6.72 -17.29
N GLN A 21 16.19 7.59 -17.06
CA GLN A 21 17.24 7.86 -18.04
C GLN A 21 18.08 6.63 -18.41
N ASN A 22 18.13 5.62 -17.54
CA ASN A 22 18.78 4.34 -17.78
C ASN A 22 17.92 3.35 -18.59
N GLY A 23 16.72 3.78 -19.04
CA GLY A 23 15.76 2.94 -19.76
C GLY A 23 14.91 2.05 -18.87
N GLU A 24 15.06 2.10 -17.54
CA GLU A 24 14.16 1.38 -16.65
C GLU A 24 12.75 1.97 -16.71
N GLU A 25 11.75 1.08 -16.68
CA GLU A 25 10.35 1.47 -16.63
C GLU A 25 9.74 1.02 -15.30
N ARG A 26 8.98 1.90 -14.65
CA ARG A 26 8.22 1.58 -13.45
C ARG A 26 6.77 2.00 -13.62
N GLU A 27 5.86 1.09 -13.32
CA GLU A 27 4.42 1.33 -13.41
C GLU A 27 3.79 1.40 -12.02
N PHE A 28 2.97 2.44 -11.82
CA PHE A 28 2.23 2.66 -10.59
C PHE A 28 0.75 2.80 -10.92
N ASN A 29 -0.03 1.85 -10.43
CA ASN A 29 -1.48 1.84 -10.59
C ASN A 29 -2.10 2.27 -9.27
N ILE A 30 -2.80 3.40 -9.29
CA ILE A 30 -3.50 3.98 -8.15
C ILE A 30 -4.99 3.77 -8.36
N GLU A 31 -5.64 3.07 -7.43
CA GLU A 31 -7.09 2.90 -7.40
C GLU A 31 -7.69 3.73 -6.28
N LEU A 32 -8.66 4.59 -6.59
CA LEU A 32 -9.42 5.38 -5.63
C LEU A 32 -10.89 4.99 -5.66
N ASP A 33 -11.53 5.08 -4.50
CA ASP A 33 -12.99 5.09 -4.42
C ASP A 33 -13.53 6.41 -5.01
N SER A 34 -14.45 6.37 -5.97
CA SER A 34 -14.88 7.59 -6.68
C SER A 34 -15.63 8.61 -5.83
N VAL A 35 -16.14 8.19 -4.66
CA VAL A 35 -17.00 9.03 -3.82
C VAL A 35 -16.18 9.67 -2.71
N THR A 36 -15.41 8.85 -2.01
CA THR A 36 -14.60 9.27 -0.87
C THR A 36 -13.20 9.71 -1.27
N LEU A 37 -12.76 9.39 -2.49
CA LEU A 37 -11.39 9.58 -2.99
C LEU A 37 -10.33 8.88 -2.12
N ASN A 38 -10.73 7.97 -1.23
CA ASN A 38 -9.81 7.19 -0.46
C ASN A 38 -9.05 6.22 -1.36
N LEU A 39 -7.76 6.05 -1.07
CA LEU A 39 -6.94 5.06 -1.74
C LEU A 39 -7.49 3.67 -1.43
N THR A 40 -7.88 2.95 -2.47
CA THR A 40 -8.33 1.57 -2.32
C THR A 40 -7.10 0.75 -1.99
N GLN A 41 -6.99 0.29 -0.73
CA GLN A 41 -5.91 -0.63 -0.37
C GLN A 41 -6.04 -1.87 -1.24
N THR A 42 -5.14 -2.02 -2.20
CA THR A 42 -4.90 -3.30 -2.88
C THR A 42 -4.30 -4.23 -1.83
N LYS A 43 -5.20 -4.95 -1.14
CA LYS A 43 -4.81 -6.05 -0.26
C LYS A 43 -3.96 -6.99 -1.12
N ASN A 44 -2.74 -7.29 -0.66
CA ASN A 44 -1.78 -8.21 -1.28
C ASN A 44 -0.76 -7.65 -2.29
N LYS A 45 -0.19 -6.46 -2.08
CA LYS A 45 1.24 -6.33 -2.41
C LYS A 45 2.03 -6.66 -1.14
N ALA A 46 2.75 -7.78 -1.18
CA ALA A 46 3.74 -8.10 -0.16
C ALA A 46 4.61 -6.86 0.01
N ARG A 47 4.57 -6.28 1.21
CA ARG A 47 5.35 -5.08 1.48
C ARG A 47 6.82 -5.50 1.46
N PRO A 48 7.70 -4.74 0.80
CA PRO A 48 9.09 -5.13 0.70
C PRO A 48 9.71 -5.20 2.11
N GLU A 49 10.62 -6.15 2.32
CA GLU A 49 11.16 -6.52 3.63
C GLU A 49 11.71 -5.33 4.43
N TRP A 50 12.33 -4.35 3.77
CA TRP A 50 12.85 -3.13 4.42
C TRP A 50 11.78 -2.27 5.11
N THR A 51 10.50 -2.43 4.74
CA THR A 51 9.38 -1.72 5.39
C THR A 51 8.96 -2.35 6.71
N LYS A 52 9.55 -3.48 7.09
CA LYS A 52 9.31 -4.10 8.40
C LYS A 52 9.84 -3.19 9.51
N LEU A 53 9.02 -3.01 10.53
CA LEU A 53 9.32 -2.18 11.70
C LEU A 53 10.65 -2.59 12.36
N GLY A 54 10.96 -3.89 12.37
CA GLY A 54 12.20 -4.44 12.91
C GLY A 54 13.48 -4.02 12.17
N CYS A 55 13.43 -3.61 10.91
CA CYS A 55 14.63 -3.23 10.17
C CYS A 55 15.12 -1.80 10.50
N PHE A 56 14.24 -0.91 10.97
CA PHE A 56 14.56 0.50 11.29
C PHE A 56 13.86 1.00 12.55
N LYS A 57 13.79 0.17 13.60
CA LYS A 57 13.15 0.54 14.86
C LYS A 57 13.94 1.65 15.57
N CYS A 58 13.28 2.77 15.88
CA CYS A 58 13.91 3.83 16.65
C CYS A 58 14.08 3.42 18.14
N PRO A 59 15.14 3.85 18.82
CA PRO A 59 15.43 3.44 20.21
C PRO A 59 14.37 3.90 21.22
N ASN A 60 13.56 4.91 20.87
CA ASN A 60 12.50 5.45 21.72
C ASN A 60 11.08 5.09 21.21
N CYS A 61 10.96 4.16 20.26
CA CYS A 61 9.69 3.80 19.66
C CYS A 61 8.92 2.84 20.56
N THR A 62 7.69 3.20 20.93
CA THR A 62 6.75 2.37 21.70
C THR A 62 6.07 1.27 20.87
N LEU A 63 6.20 1.35 19.54
CA LEU A 63 5.67 0.38 18.59
C LEU A 63 6.44 -0.94 18.69
N ASN A 64 5.72 -2.04 18.94
CA ASN A 64 6.30 -3.37 19.10
C ASN A 64 5.99 -4.27 17.90
N ASP A 65 6.94 -5.11 17.50
CA ASP A 65 6.88 -5.93 16.29
C ASP A 65 5.80 -7.03 16.36
N GLN A 66 5.24 -7.29 17.54
CA GLN A 66 4.22 -8.31 17.77
C GLN A 66 2.82 -7.98 17.21
N LEU A 67 2.58 -6.76 16.71
CA LEU A 67 1.29 -6.34 16.16
C LEU A 67 1.23 -6.33 14.62
N SER A 68 2.32 -6.68 13.92
CA SER A 68 2.28 -6.92 12.47
C SER A 68 2.38 -8.43 12.21
N PRO A 69 1.44 -9.03 11.46
CA PRO A 69 1.66 -10.38 10.98
C PRO A 69 2.85 -10.33 10.00
N GLU A 70 3.55 -11.45 9.82
CA GLU A 70 4.58 -11.68 8.79
C GLU A 70 6.04 -11.48 9.24
N ARG A 71 6.41 -12.40 10.13
CA ARG A 71 7.77 -12.87 10.40
C ARG A 71 8.43 -13.34 9.09
N SER A 72 9.45 -12.66 8.62
CA SER A 72 10.55 -13.14 7.76
C SER A 72 11.64 -12.06 7.76
N GLU A 73 12.90 -12.45 7.67
CA GLU A 73 14.08 -11.70 8.13
C GLU A 73 14.45 -10.48 7.26
N CYS A 74 15.01 -9.43 7.89
CA CYS A 74 15.61 -8.29 7.18
C CYS A 74 16.83 -8.79 6.37
N GLY A 75 16.63 -9.10 5.09
CA GLY A 75 17.71 -9.44 4.17
C GLY A 75 18.53 -8.21 3.79
N LEU A 76 19.85 -8.30 3.99
CA LEU A 76 20.88 -7.42 3.41
C LEU A 76 20.97 -7.61 1.89
#